data_AF-A0A955TF32-F1
#
_entry.id   AF-A0A955TF32-F1
#
_cell.length_a   1.000
_cell.length_b   1.000
_cell.length_c   1.000
_cell.angle_alpha   90.00
_cell.angle_beta   90.00
_cell.angle_gamma   90.00
#
_symmetry.space_group_name_H-M   'P 1'
#
loop_
_entity.id
_entity.type
_entity.pdbx_description
1 polymer ?
#
loop_
_entity_poly.entity_id
_entity_poly.type
_entity_poly.pdbx_seq_one_letter_code
_entity_poly.pdbx_strand_id
1 'polypeptide(L)' 'MKRMPSSFIVMSLLVMVFLYLPVVILIGLSFNASTMGVAWKGFTFQWYEKLATDQAILDATVNSVVIALLSTGMALIL' A
#
# COMPACT_ATOMS: atom_id res chain seq x y z
N MET A 1 -21.20 29.61 -0.07
CA MET A 1 -20.75 28.20 -0.15
C MET A 1 -21.92 27.34 -0.61
N LYS A 2 -21.92 26.89 -1.88
CA LYS A 2 -22.98 26.03 -2.45
C LYS A 2 -22.83 24.64 -1.82
N ARG A 3 -23.82 24.15 -1.08
CA ARG A 3 -23.80 22.78 -0.55
C ARG A 3 -23.82 21.80 -1.73
N MET A 4 -22.83 20.91 -1.80
CA MET A 4 -22.79 19.89 -2.82
C MET A 4 -24.01 18.97 -2.65
N PRO A 5 -24.65 18.53 -3.74
CA PRO A 5 -25.79 17.63 -3.65
C PRO A 5 -25.36 16.32 -2.96
N SER A 6 -26.21 15.77 -2.11
CA SER A 6 -25.92 14.55 -1.34
C SER A 6 -25.53 13.37 -2.24
N SER A 7 -26.08 13.30 -3.46
CA SER A 7 -25.71 12.29 -4.47
C SER A 7 -24.23 12.34 -4.87
N PHE A 8 -23.64 13.53 -4.98
CA PHE A 8 -22.23 13.69 -5.35
C PHE A 8 -21.31 13.22 -4.22
N ILE A 9 -21.69 13.49 -2.98
CA ILE A 9 -20.95 13.02 -1.79
C ILE A 9 -20.99 11.50 -1.73
N VAL A 10 -22.16 10.90 -1.90
CA VAL A 10 -22.33 9.43 -1.91
C VAL A 10 -21.49 8.80 -3.03
N MET A 11 -21.53 9.35 -4.25
CA MET A 11 -20.71 8.86 -5.36
C MET A 11 -19.21 8.95 -5.07
N SER A 12 -18.76 10.08 -4.51
CA SER A 12 -17.35 10.26 -4.14
C SER A 12 -16.91 9.25 -3.08
N LEU A 13 -17.75 8.98 -2.08
CA LEU A 13 -17.48 7.97 -1.05
C LEU A 13 -17.41 6.56 -1.63
N LEU A 14 -18.32 6.21 -2.55
CA LEU A 14 -18.29 4.90 -3.21
C LEU A 14 -17.00 4.72 -4.03
N VAL A 15 -16.56 5.75 -4.76
CA VAL A 15 -15.30 5.72 -5.49
C VAL A 15 -14.12 5.56 -4.53
N MET A 16 -14.08 6.31 -3.42
CA MET A 16 -13.02 6.14 -2.42
C MET A 16 -13.02 4.71 -1.84
N VAL A 17 -14.17 4.19 -1.42
CA VAL A 17 -14.26 2.82 -0.91
C VAL A 17 -13.77 1.83 -1.95
N PHE A 18 -14.18 1.95 -3.20
CA PHE A 18 -13.72 1.07 -4.28
C PHE A 18 -12.19 1.11 -4.48
N LEU A 19 -11.58 2.29 -4.41
CA LEU A 19 -10.12 2.44 -4.56
C LEU A 19 -9.34 1.90 -3.37
N TYR A 20 -9.83 2.09 -2.15
CA TYR A 20 -9.12 1.68 -0.93
C TYR A 20 -9.42 0.23 -0.52
N LEU A 21 -10.56 -0.33 -0.91
CA LEU A 21 -10.93 -1.71 -0.60
C LEU A 21 -9.85 -2.74 -0.97
N PRO A 22 -9.28 -2.76 -2.19
CA PRO A 22 -8.21 -3.71 -2.52
C PRO A 22 -6.95 -3.49 -1.67
N VAL A 23 -6.61 -2.24 -1.32
CA VAL A 23 -5.49 -1.94 -0.43
C VAL A 23 -5.73 -2.52 0.97
N VAL A 24 -6.94 -2.36 1.51
CA VAL A 24 -7.32 -2.94 2.80
C VAL A 24 -7.29 -4.47 2.76
N ILE A 25 -7.75 -5.08 1.66
CA ILE A 25 -7.64 -6.53 1.46
C ILE A 25 -6.18 -6.97 1.46
N LEU A 26 -5.29 -6.27 0.75
CA LEU A 26 -3.86 -6.57 0.73
C LEU A 26 -3.21 -6.41 2.13
N ILE A 27 -3.59 -5.38 2.89
CA ILE A 27 -3.17 -5.22 4.28
C ILE A 27 -3.67 -6.38 5.14
N GLY A 28 -4.92 -6.81 4.99
CA GLY A 28 -5.43 -7.99 5.69
C GLY A 28 -4.65 -9.26 5.33
N LEU A 29 -4.38 -9.46 4.04
CA LEU A 29 -3.62 -10.60 3.53
C LEU A 29 -2.15 -10.58 3.94
N SER A 30 -1.53 -9.43 4.23
CA SER A 30 -0.14 -9.38 4.71
C SER A 30 0.03 -10.03 6.09
N PHE A 31 -1.05 -10.11 6.87
CA PHE A 31 -1.08 -10.86 8.13
C PHE A 31 -1.50 -12.32 7.98
N ASN A 32 -1.79 -12.79 6.77
CA ASN A 32 -2.23 -14.16 6.54
C ASN A 32 -1.04 -15.12 6.63
N ALA A 33 -1.17 -16.17 7.43
CA ALA A 33 -0.18 -17.24 7.54
C ALA A 33 -0.02 -18.09 6.27
N SER A 34 -0.95 -17.95 5.31
CA SER A 34 -0.86 -18.62 4.02
C SER A 34 0.34 -18.13 3.21
N THR A 35 1.14 -19.07 2.69
CA THR A 35 2.26 -18.82 1.78
C THR A 35 1.81 -18.47 0.37
N MET A 36 0.65 -18.94 -0.06
CA MET A 36 0.08 -18.68 -1.38
C MET A 36 -1.46 -18.64 -1.31
N GLY A 37 -2.07 -17.81 -2.17
CA GLY A 37 -3.52 -17.71 -2.30
C GLY A 37 -4.21 -16.85 -1.23
N VAL A 38 -5.53 -16.72 -1.36
CA VAL A 38 -6.39 -15.86 -0.52
C VAL A 38 -7.05 -16.58 0.65
N ALA A 39 -6.82 -17.90 0.80
CA ALA A 39 -7.40 -18.67 1.89
C ALA A 39 -6.80 -18.22 3.24
N TRP A 40 -7.65 -17.83 4.18
CA TRP A 40 -7.22 -17.39 5.49
C TRP A 40 -6.74 -18.57 6.34
N LYS A 41 -5.44 -18.62 6.65
CA LYS A 41 -4.84 -19.69 7.47
C LYS A 41 -4.51 -19.28 8.90
N GLY A 42 -4.75 -18.02 9.26
CA GLY A 42 -4.45 -17.48 10.59
C GLY A 42 -3.71 -16.15 10.49
N PHE A 43 -3.64 -15.44 11.62
CA PHE A 43 -2.92 -14.17 11.75
C PHE A 43 -1.45 -14.42 12.13
N THR A 44 -0.51 -13.71 11.50
CA THR A 44 0.93 -13.83 11.75
C THR A 44 1.72 -12.58 11.35
N PHE A 45 2.91 -12.41 11.92
CA PHE A 45 3.91 -11.41 11.52
C PHE A 45 5.11 -12.00 10.76
N GLN A 46 5.09 -13.30 10.46
CA GLN A 46 6.23 -14.04 9.88
C GLN A 46 6.83 -13.38 8.61
N TRP A 47 6.00 -12.70 7.81
CA TRP A 47 6.43 -12.06 6.58
C TRP A 47 7.22 -10.78 6.84
N TYR A 48 6.84 -10.02 7.86
CA TYR A 48 7.57 -8.83 8.30
C TYR A 48 8.92 -9.21 8.90
N GLU A 49 8.97 -10.30 9.67
CA GLU A 49 10.23 -10.84 10.21
C GLU A 49 11.17 -11.28 9.08
N LYS A 50 10.65 -12.04 8.09
CA LYS A 50 11.44 -12.44 6.92
C LYS A 50 11.95 -11.23 6.15
N LEU A 51 11.10 -10.25 5.89
CA LEU A 51 11.45 -9.00 5.21
C LEU A 51 12.59 -8.26 5.91
N ALA A 52 12.56 -8.19 7.25
CA ALA A 52 13.57 -7.50 8.04
C ALA A 52 14.95 -8.18 7.98
N THR A 53 15.01 -9.45 7.57
CA THR A 53 16.27 -10.21 7.43
C THR A 53 16.69 -10.44 5.97
N ASP A 54 15.86 -10.05 5.00
CA ASP A 54 16.13 -10.24 3.58
C ASP A 54 16.94 -9.06 3.04
N GLN A 55 18.27 -9.23 3.01
CA GLN A 55 19.18 -8.17 2.56
C GLN A 55 18.91 -7.71 1.12
N ALA A 56 18.48 -8.62 0.23
CA ALA A 56 18.21 -8.26 -1.16
C ALA A 56 16.99 -7.33 -1.26
N ILE A 57 15.93 -7.59 -0.47
CA ILE A 57 14.76 -6.71 -0.42
C ILE A 57 15.10 -5.37 0.24
N LEU A 58 15.88 -5.39 1.33
CA LEU A 58 16.31 -4.16 2.01
C LEU A 58 17.14 -3.26 1.09
N ASP A 59 18.13 -3.82 0.39
CA ASP A 59 18.99 -3.08 -0.54
C ASP A 59 18.16 -2.51 -1.71
N ALA A 60 17.23 -3.30 -2.27
CA ALA A 60 16.32 -2.84 -3.31
C ALA A 60 15.41 -1.70 -2.84
N THR A 61 14.95 -1.75 -1.59
CA THR A 61 14.11 -0.71 -0.98
C THR A 61 14.89 0.58 -0.81
N VAL A 62 16.11 0.51 -0.26
CA VAL A 62 17.00 1.68 -0.10
C VAL A 62 17.32 2.30 -1.46
N ASN A 63 17.68 1.47 -2.44
CA ASN A 63 17.95 1.94 -3.79
C ASN A 63 16.75 2.67 -4.40
N SER A 64 15.54 2.13 -4.24
CA SER A 64 14.31 2.76 -4.72
C SER A 64 14.06 4.12 -4.06
N VAL A 65 14.28 4.24 -2.75
CA VAL A 65 14.14 5.51 -2.02
C VAL A 65 15.18 6.53 -2.49
N VAL A 66 16.44 6.13 -2.65
CA VAL A 66 17.51 7.00 -3.14
C VAL A 66 17.17 7.54 -4.54
N ILE A 67 16.75 6.66 -5.46
CA ILE A 67 16.36 7.05 -6.81
C ILE A 67 15.16 8.01 -6.77
N ALA A 68 14.13 7.72 -5.97
CA ALA A 68 12.95 8.57 -5.85
C ALA A 68 13.28 9.97 -5.35
N LEU A 69 14.15 10.09 -4.34
CA LEU A 69 14.57 11.36 -3.77
C LEU A 69 15.42 12.17 -4.75
N LEU A 70 16.39 11.53 -5.42
CA LEU A 70 17.22 12.20 -6.43
C LEU A 70 16.37 12.65 -7.62
N SER A 71 15.48 11.80 -8.11
CA SER A 71 14.59 12.12 -9.23
C SER A 71 13.67 13.29 -8.90
N THR A 72 13.04 13.27 -7.72
CA THR A 72 12.17 14.36 -7.27
C THR A 72 12.96 15.65 -7.02
N GLY A 73 14.15 15.56 -6.42
CA GLY A 73 15.02 16.69 -6.18
C GLY A 73 15.47 17.36 -7.49
N MET A 74 15.88 16.58 -8.48
CA MET A 74 16.22 17.11 -9.81
C MET A 74 15.01 17.76 -10.48
N ALA A 75 13.83 17.14 -10.41
CA ALA A 75 12.60 17.69 -10.99
C ALA A 75 12.14 19.01 -10.34
N LEU A 76 12.52 19.27 -9.09
CA LEU A 76 12.24 20.54 -8.40
C LEU A 76 13.19 21.68 -8.80
N ILE A 77 14.42 21.35 -9.20
CA ILE A 77 15.46 22.33 -9.55
C ILE A 77 15.36 22.74 -11.02
N LEU A 78 14.97 21.80 -11.88
CA LEU A 78 14.85 21.99 -13.33
C LEU A 78 13.55 22.73 -13.69
#